data_AF-A0A2R5L0L8-F1
#
_entry.id   AF-A0A2R5L0L8-F1
#
_cell.length_a   1.000
_cell.length_b   1.000
_cell.length_c   1.000
_cell.angle_alpha   90.00
_cell.angle_beta   90.00
_cell.angle_gamma   90.00
#
_symmetry.space_group_name_H-M   'P 1'
#
loop_
_entity.id
_entity.type
_entity.pdbx_description
1 polymer ?
#
loop_
_entity_poly.entity_id
_entity_poly.type
_entity_poly.pdbx_seq_one_letter_code
_entity_poly.pdbx_strand_id
1 'polypeptide(L)'
;MREIVHMQAGQCGNQIGAKFWEIISDEHGVDPSGTYRGDHDLQLERINVYYNEATGGKYVPRAVLIDLEPGTMDSVRAGPLGQLFRPENYVFGQSGAGNNWAKGHYTEA
;
A
#
# COMPACT_ATOMS: atom_id res chain seq x y z
N MET A 1 10.92 0.93 -19.60
CA MET A 1 10.00 1.22 -18.48
C MET A 1 10.27 0.18 -17.40
N ARG A 2 10.33 0.54 -16.11
CA ARG A 2 10.60 -0.39 -15.01
C ARG A 2 9.59 -0.12 -13.89
N GLU A 3 8.66 -1.04 -13.70
CA GLU A 3 7.71 -1.02 -12.59
C GLU A 3 8.31 -1.65 -11.34
N ILE A 4 7.87 -1.18 -10.17
CA ILE A 4 8.21 -1.77 -8.87
C ILE A 4 6.90 -2.16 -8.18
N VAL A 5 6.85 -3.39 -7.67
CA VAL A 5 5.79 -3.84 -6.77
C VAL A 5 6.31 -3.75 -5.34
N HIS A 6 5.62 -2.97 -4.51
CA HIS A 6 5.93 -2.82 -3.10
C HIS A 6 5.21 -3.90 -2.28
N MET A 7 5.94 -4.53 -1.36
CA MET A 7 5.37 -5.49 -0.42
C MET A 7 5.66 -5.01 1.00
N GLN A 8 4.63 -4.97 1.83
CA GLN A 8 4.73 -4.64 3.25
C GLN A 8 4.12 -5.78 4.06
N ALA A 9 4.85 -6.25 5.07
CA ALA A 9 4.48 -7.42 5.86
C ALA A 9 4.52 -7.12 7.36
N GLY A 10 3.49 -7.58 8.07
CA GLY A 10 3.32 -7.44 9.51
C GLY A 10 3.05 -6.01 9.97
N GLN A 11 2.77 -5.85 11.27
CA GLN A 11 2.38 -4.57 11.86
C GLN A 11 3.36 -3.42 11.54
N CYS A 12 4.66 -3.62 11.79
CA CYS A 12 5.67 -2.58 11.55
C CYS A 12 5.79 -2.22 10.06
N GLY A 13 5.86 -3.24 9.18
CA GLY A 13 5.96 -3.03 7.74
C GLY A 13 4.76 -2.27 7.19
N ASN A 14 3.54 -2.59 7.66
CA ASN A 14 2.34 -1.91 7.24
C ASN A 14 2.27 -0.45 7.71
N GLN A 15 2.73 -0.14 8.93
CA GLN A 15 2.77 1.25 9.43
C GLN A 15 3.78 2.11 8.67
N ILE A 16 4.99 1.58 8.43
CA ILE A 16 6.00 2.28 7.63
C ILE A 16 5.53 2.43 6.19
N GLY A 17 4.96 1.38 5.61
CA GLY A 17 4.40 1.39 4.26
C GLY A 17 3.31 2.44 4.10
N ALA A 18 2.39 2.56 5.07
CA ALA A 18 1.36 3.61 5.06
C ALA A 18 1.99 5.02 4.99
N LYS A 19 3.01 5.30 5.82
CA LYS A 19 3.72 6.59 5.78
C LYS A 19 4.51 6.81 4.50
N PHE A 20 5.13 5.77 3.96
CA PHE A 20 5.77 5.83 2.65
C PHE A 20 4.77 6.26 1.57
N TRP A 21 3.60 5.61 1.50
CA TRP A 21 2.57 5.93 0.52
C TRP A 21 1.95 7.31 0.71
N GLU A 22 1.86 7.83 1.94
CA GLU A 22 1.47 9.23 2.19
C GLU A 22 2.45 10.18 1.53
N ILE A 23 3.74 10.03 1.83
CA ILE A 23 4.78 10.94 1.34
C ILE A 23 4.88 10.89 -0.18
N ILE A 24 4.92 9.70 -0.79
CA ILE A 24 5.07 9.61 -2.24
C ILE A 24 3.80 10.05 -2.99
N SER A 25 2.61 9.88 -2.40
CA SER A 25 1.38 10.40 -3.00
C SER A 25 1.39 11.92 -2.98
N ASP A 26 1.81 12.53 -1.87
CA ASP A 26 1.95 13.98 -1.76
C ASP A 26 3.00 14.52 -2.76
N GLU A 27 4.16 13.87 -2.88
CA GLU A 27 5.20 14.25 -3.85
C GLU A 27 4.72 14.17 -5.30
N HIS A 28 3.92 13.14 -5.63
CA HIS A 28 3.33 12.96 -6.95
C HIS A 28 2.00 13.71 -7.14
N GLY A 29 1.52 14.44 -6.14
CA GLY A 29 0.25 15.17 -6.19
C GLY A 29 -0.98 14.28 -6.36
N VAL A 30 -0.95 13.04 -5.87
CA VAL A 30 -2.09 12.10 -5.90
C VAL A 30 -2.87 12.23 -4.60
N ASP A 31 -4.15 12.60 -4.70
CA ASP A 31 -5.02 12.69 -3.52
C ASP A 31 -5.48 11.30 -3.03
N PRO A 32 -6.09 11.18 -1.82
CA PRO A 32 -6.54 9.90 -1.28
C PRO A 32 -7.59 9.15 -2.14
N SER A 33 -8.21 9.81 -3.11
CA SER A 33 -9.14 9.18 -4.06
C SER A 33 -8.43 8.57 -5.28
N GLY A 34 -7.11 8.76 -5.37
CA GLY A 34 -6.28 8.40 -6.51
C GLY A 34 -6.27 9.44 -7.62
N THR A 35 -6.82 10.64 -7.41
CA THR A 35 -6.90 11.66 -8.46
C THR A 35 -5.67 12.56 -8.41
N TYR A 36 -5.09 12.87 -9.57
CA TYR A 36 -4.00 13.83 -9.65
C TYR A 36 -4.51 15.27 -9.42
N ARG A 37 -3.86 15.97 -8.49
CA ARG A 37 -4.10 17.36 -8.06
C ARG A 37 -2.81 18.18 -8.07
N GLY A 38 -1.73 17.64 -8.63
CA GLY A 38 -0.45 18.33 -8.74
C GLY A 38 -0.45 19.47 -9.76
N ASP A 39 0.65 20.20 -9.76
CA ASP A 39 0.84 21.44 -10.53
C ASP A 39 2.07 21.41 -11.45
N HIS A 40 2.84 20.31 -11.44
CA HIS A 40 4.06 20.16 -12.25
C HIS A 40 4.07 18.85 -13.06
N ASP A 41 4.31 18.94 -14.37
CA ASP A 41 4.35 17.78 -15.28
C ASP A 41 5.37 16.69 -14.87
N LEU A 42 6.45 17.10 -14.19
CA LEU A 42 7.48 16.17 -13.68
C LEU A 42 6.92 15.16 -12.66
N GLN A 43 5.84 15.50 -11.96
CA GLN A 43 5.17 14.60 -11.02
C GLN A 43 4.54 13.40 -11.74
N LEU A 44 4.18 13.54 -13.03
CA LEU A 44 3.59 12.47 -13.83
C LEU A 44 4.62 11.68 -14.65
N GLU A 45 5.81 12.23 -14.91
CA GLU A 45 6.80 11.65 -15.84
C GLU A 45 7.14 10.17 -15.52
N ARG A 46 7.19 9.82 -14.22
CA ARG A 46 7.55 8.48 -13.74
C ARG A 46 6.58 7.89 -12.72
N ILE A 47 5.36 8.41 -12.67
CA ILE A 47 4.34 7.95 -11.71
C ILE A 47 4.01 6.46 -11.87
N ASN A 48 4.17 5.94 -13.09
CA ASN A 48 3.93 4.54 -13.45
C ASN A 48 4.88 3.54 -12.76
N VAL A 49 6.01 3.98 -12.21
CA VAL A 49 6.95 3.13 -11.47
C VAL A 49 6.26 2.51 -10.25
N TYR A 50 5.50 3.31 -9.50
CA TYR A 50 4.81 2.89 -8.26
C TYR A 50 3.30 2.82 -8.40
N TYR A 51 2.69 3.50 -9.37
CA TYR A 51 1.24 3.50 -9.57
C TYR A 51 0.84 2.77 -10.87
N ASN A 52 -0.34 2.17 -10.83
CA ASN A 52 -1.12 1.84 -12.02
C ASN A 52 -2.07 2.99 -12.32
N GLU A 53 -2.13 3.42 -13.57
CA GLU A 53 -3.22 4.26 -14.04
C GLU A 53 -4.43 3.36 -14.35
N ALA A 54 -5.50 3.54 -13.59
CA ALA A 54 -6.79 2.89 -13.79
C ALA A 54 -7.72 3.78 -14.61
N THR A 55 -8.81 3.20 -15.10
CA THR A 55 -9.84 3.91 -15.86
C THR A 55 -10.33 5.16 -15.10
N GLY A 56 -10.43 6.27 -15.82
CA GLY A 56 -10.87 7.55 -15.24
C GLY A 56 -9.74 8.39 -14.61
N GLY A 57 -8.48 8.14 -14.97
CA GLY A 57 -7.34 8.94 -14.52
C GLY A 57 -7.01 8.73 -13.03
N LYS A 58 -7.36 7.55 -12.49
CA LYS A 58 -7.10 7.20 -11.10
C LYS A 58 -5.79 6.46 -10.96
N TYR A 59 -4.91 6.94 -10.11
CA TYR A 59 -3.64 6.31 -9.78
C TYR A 59 -3.79 5.39 -8.57
N VAL A 60 -3.40 4.13 -8.76
CA VAL A 60 -3.57 3.08 -7.76
C VAL A 60 -2.20 2.47 -7.42
N PRO A 61 -1.77 2.47 -6.14
CA PRO A 61 -0.50 1.90 -5.70
C PRO A 61 -0.28 0.46 -6.17
N ARG A 62 0.93 0.16 -6.64
CA ARG A 62 1.45 -1.20 -6.85
C ARG A 62 1.93 -1.77 -5.51
N ALA A 63 1.02 -1.91 -4.55
CA ALA A 63 1.33 -2.38 -3.20
C ALA A 63 0.55 -3.64 -2.86
N VAL A 64 1.19 -4.56 -2.13
CA VAL A 64 0.56 -5.71 -1.46
C VAL A 64 0.78 -5.58 0.04
N LEU A 65 -0.31 -5.66 0.80
CA LEU A 65 -0.34 -5.50 2.24
C LEU A 65 -0.60 -6.86 2.87
N ILE A 66 0.37 -7.33 3.66
CA ILE A 66 0.35 -8.68 4.22
C ILE A 66 0.38 -8.57 5.73
N ASP A 67 -0.52 -9.25 6.41
CA ASP A 67 -0.44 -9.46 7.85
C ASP A 67 -1.12 -10.77 8.24
N LEU A 68 -0.67 -11.46 9.29
CA LEU A 68 -1.38 -12.65 9.75
C LEU A 68 -2.63 -12.27 10.54
N GLU A 69 -2.67 -11.05 11.09
CA GLU A 69 -3.77 -10.56 11.91
C GLU A 69 -4.62 -9.52 11.15
N PRO A 70 -5.97 -9.56 11.28
CA PRO A 70 -6.86 -8.63 10.58
C PRO A 70 -6.74 -7.18 11.11
N GLY A 71 -6.34 -6.98 12.37
CA GLY A 71 -6.40 -5.67 13.03
C GLY A 71 -5.50 -4.59 12.39
N THR A 72 -4.39 -4.99 11.78
CA THR A 72 -3.52 -4.06 11.05
C THR A 72 -4.22 -3.51 9.80
N MET A 73 -5.02 -4.33 9.11
CA MET A 73 -5.71 -3.93 7.89
C MET A 73 -6.80 -2.90 8.17
N ASP A 74 -7.55 -3.08 9.26
CA ASP A 74 -8.56 -2.11 9.71
C ASP A 74 -7.92 -0.75 10.02
N SER A 75 -6.73 -0.76 10.63
CA SER A 75 -5.97 0.45 10.92
C SER A 75 -5.52 1.18 9.64
N VAL A 76 -5.05 0.45 8.63
CA VAL A 76 -4.65 1.04 7.33
C VAL A 76 -5.87 1.58 6.58
N ARG A 77 -6.99 0.84 6.57
CA ARG A 77 -8.24 1.25 5.89
C ARG A 77 -8.90 2.46 6.54
N ALA A 78 -8.78 2.60 7.86
CA ALA A 78 -9.23 3.78 8.59
C ALA A 78 -8.28 4.98 8.44
N GLY A 79 -7.08 4.76 7.90
CA GLY A 79 -6.07 5.79 7.68
C GLY A 79 -6.39 6.71 6.49
N PRO A 80 -5.62 7.80 6.32
CA PRO A 80 -5.89 8.83 5.31
C PRO A 80 -5.97 8.29 3.88
N LEU A 81 -5.14 7.28 3.55
CA LEU A 81 -5.08 6.66 2.22
C LEU A 81 -5.78 5.30 2.14
N GLY A 82 -6.64 4.95 3.11
CA GLY A 82 -7.26 3.62 3.15
C GLY A 82 -8.03 3.25 1.88
N GLN A 83 -8.59 4.26 1.19
CA GLN A 83 -9.34 4.10 -0.07
C GLN A 83 -8.45 4.06 -1.33
N LEU A 84 -7.17 4.38 -1.20
CA LEU A 84 -6.23 4.44 -2.32
C LEU A 84 -5.80 3.04 -2.78
N PHE A 85 -5.67 2.11 -1.83
CA PHE A 85 -5.26 0.73 -2.10
C PHE A 85 -6.42 -0.12 -2.63
N ARG A 86 -6.12 -1.05 -3.54
CA ARG A 86 -7.10 -2.03 -4.01
C ARG A 86 -7.50 -2.98 -2.87
N PRO A 87 -8.80 -3.23 -2.64
CA PRO A 87 -9.25 -4.19 -1.65
C PRO A 87 -8.65 -5.59 -1.83
N GLU A 88 -8.41 -5.98 -3.08
CA GLU A 88 -7.83 -7.29 -3.45
C GLU A 88 -6.36 -7.44 -3.05
N ASN A 89 -5.66 -6.34 -2.77
CA ASN A 89 -4.24 -6.35 -2.43
C ASN A 89 -3.98 -6.51 -0.91
N TYR A 90 -5.05 -6.61 -0.12
CA TYR A 90 -4.98 -6.91 1.30
C TYR A 90 -5.02 -8.43 1.48
N VAL A 91 -3.91 -9.01 1.91
CA VAL A 91 -3.78 -10.44 2.19
C VAL A 91 -3.60 -10.60 3.68
N PHE A 92 -4.58 -11.22 4.35
CA PHE A 92 -4.47 -11.41 5.78
C PHE A 92 -5.02 -12.73 6.31
N GLY A 93 -4.43 -13.19 7.40
CA GLY A 93 -4.83 -14.40 8.12
C GLY A 93 -5.89 -14.15 9.19
N GLN A 94 -6.12 -15.17 10.01
CA GLN A 94 -7.00 -15.13 11.19
C GLN A 94 -6.25 -15.48 12.49
N SER A 95 -4.92 -15.50 12.44
CA SER A 95 -4.01 -16.00 13.49
C SER A 95 -2.78 -15.10 13.57
N GLY A 96 -2.00 -15.17 14.64
CA GLY A 96 -0.81 -14.35 14.83
C GLY A 96 0.46 -15.18 14.91
N ALA A 97 1.56 -14.68 14.33
CA ALA A 97 2.88 -15.27 14.59
C ALA A 97 3.30 -15.13 16.06
N GLY A 98 2.76 -14.14 16.79
CA GLY A 98 3.00 -13.94 18.22
C GLY A 98 4.49 -13.79 18.57
N ASN A 99 5.23 -12.99 17.77
CA ASN A 99 6.68 -12.82 17.87
C ASN A 99 7.49 -14.12 17.75
N ASN A 100 6.92 -15.18 17.18
CA ASN A 100 7.61 -16.42 16.89
C ASN A 100 7.89 -16.54 15.38
N TRP A 101 9.18 -16.44 15.03
CA TRP A 101 9.61 -16.55 13.63
C TRP A 101 9.25 -17.90 13.00
N ALA A 102 9.37 -19.00 13.75
CA ALA A 102 9.06 -20.33 13.21
C ALA A 102 7.58 -20.47 12.85
N LYS A 103 6.68 -19.82 13.61
CA LYS A 103 5.25 -19.81 13.26
C LYS A 103 5.01 -19.08 11.94
N GLY A 104 5.55 -17.87 11.81
CA GLY A 104 5.39 -17.06 10.59
C GLY A 104 6.05 -17.66 9.36
N HIS A 105 7.11 -18.46 9.53
CA HIS A 105 7.84 -19.06 8.42
C HIS A 105 7.35 -20.46 8.02
N TYR A 106 6.92 -21.29 8.98
CA TYR A 106 6.65 -22.71 8.72
C TYR A 106 5.19 -23.13 8.89
N THR A 107 4.36 -22.45 9.70
CA THR A 107 3.04 -22.98 10.08
C THR A 107 1.86 -22.07 9.78
N GLU A 108 2.02 -20.76 9.84
CA GLU A 108 0.92 -19.78 9.73
C GLU A 108 0.99 -18.94 8.44
N ALA A 109 1.63 -19.45 7.38
CA ALA A 109 1.81 -18.74 6.09
C ALA A 109 0.58 -18.81 5.17
#